data_AF-A0A2E6PYY0-F1
#
_entry.id   AF-A0A2E6PYY0-F1
#
_cell.length_a   1.000
_cell.length_b   1.000
_cell.length_c   1.000
_cell.angle_alpha   90.00
_cell.angle_beta   90.00
_cell.angle_gamma   90.00
#
_symmetry.space_group_name_H-M   'P 1'
#
loop_
_entity.id
_entity.type
_entity.pdbx_description
1 polymer ?
#
loop_
_entity_poly.entity_id
_entity_poly.type
_entity_poly.pdbx_seq_one_letter_code
_entity_poly.pdbx_strand_id
1 'polypeptide(L)'
;MEEGNAGQPGESTLPPETVELMQSIVLRHNPSDSHHMRSLMTNAGLLSGAYAMAAGLVWWITVAKGGSQLGDSDIPDSLLGLDFSTASIVVPILVLLSTAVFVFGSYRGTPGALLFGGGTALLVAYLTIEPMGLLVVGSIDEVTTALAATARLAVLSLLTYLAVMSGISAILLSWVLGQHHYLPFDVFEVVKGYKEGEDDVSSPIP
;
A
#
# COMPACT_ATOMS: atom_id res chain seq x y z
N MET A 1 -54.57 14.93 -29.16
CA MET A 1 -54.32 13.77 -28.30
C MET A 1 -53.00 13.16 -28.76
N GLU A 2 -52.11 13.01 -27.79
CA GLU A 2 -50.87 12.21 -27.77
C GLU A 2 -49.63 12.73 -28.53
N GLU A 3 -48.80 13.41 -27.75
CA GLU A 3 -47.36 13.56 -27.91
C GLU A 3 -46.65 12.20 -27.75
N GLY A 4 -45.73 11.89 -28.66
CA GLY A 4 -44.84 10.72 -28.58
C GLY A 4 -43.42 11.16 -28.21
N ASN A 5 -43.19 11.19 -26.90
CA ASN A 5 -41.97 11.54 -26.18
C ASN A 5 -40.66 10.93 -26.74
N ALA A 6 -39.60 11.72 -26.71
CA ALA A 6 -38.24 11.38 -27.09
C ALA A 6 -37.65 10.29 -26.17
N GLY A 7 -37.17 9.19 -26.76
CA GLY A 7 -36.36 8.20 -26.08
C GLY A 7 -34.99 8.76 -25.71
N GLN A 8 -34.75 8.93 -24.42
CA GLN A 8 -33.47 9.33 -23.83
C GLN A 8 -32.41 8.24 -24.06
N PRO A 9 -31.13 8.61 -24.23
CA PRO A 9 -30.03 7.67 -24.48
C PRO A 9 -29.66 6.88 -23.22
N GLY A 10 -29.28 5.62 -23.44
CA GLY A 10 -29.09 4.56 -22.45
C GLY A 10 -28.35 4.96 -21.17
N GLU A 11 -29.05 4.74 -20.07
CA GLU A 11 -28.57 4.75 -18.69
C GLU A 11 -27.57 3.61 -18.52
N SER A 12 -26.28 3.93 -18.67
CA SER A 12 -25.17 3.00 -18.39
C SER A 12 -25.05 2.84 -16.88
N THR A 13 -25.90 1.99 -16.32
CA THR A 13 -25.82 1.51 -14.94
C THR A 13 -24.51 0.73 -14.77
N LEU A 14 -23.62 1.24 -13.91
CA LEU A 14 -22.38 0.55 -13.54
C LEU A 14 -22.72 -0.85 -12.99
N PRO A 15 -21.89 -1.87 -13.28
CA PRO A 15 -22.14 -3.23 -12.79
C PRO A 15 -22.18 -3.26 -11.25
N PRO A 16 -23.04 -4.09 -10.64
CA PRO A 16 -23.35 -4.05 -9.20
C PRO A 16 -22.13 -4.26 -8.29
N GLU A 17 -21.18 -5.07 -8.75
CA GLU A 17 -19.88 -5.30 -8.10
C GLU A 17 -19.04 -4.01 -7.94
N THR A 18 -19.16 -3.07 -8.90
CA THR A 18 -18.45 -1.78 -8.84
C THR A 18 -19.10 -0.86 -7.81
N VAL A 19 -20.42 -0.95 -7.63
CA VAL A 19 -21.18 -0.15 -6.66
C VAL A 19 -20.84 -0.58 -5.23
N GLU A 20 -20.80 -1.89 -4.95
CA GLU A 20 -20.44 -2.43 -3.63
C GLU A 20 -18.97 -2.12 -3.24
N LEU A 21 -18.05 -2.28 -4.19
CA LEU A 21 -16.63 -2.02 -3.97
C LEU A 21 -16.40 -0.54 -3.67
N MET A 22 -17.16 0.35 -4.31
CA MET A 22 -17.07 1.79 -4.08
C MET A 22 -17.68 2.23 -2.74
N GLN A 23 -18.81 1.64 -2.32
CA GLN A 23 -19.36 1.84 -0.98
C GLN A 23 -18.38 1.41 0.11
N SER A 24 -17.67 0.29 -0.08
CA SER A 24 -16.67 -0.19 0.88
C SER A 24 -15.46 0.74 1.01
N ILE A 25 -15.03 1.39 -0.08
CA ILE A 25 -13.92 2.36 -0.10
C ILE A 25 -14.34 3.67 0.58
N VAL A 26 -15.55 4.13 0.31
CA VAL A 26 -16.11 5.37 0.84
C VAL A 26 -16.39 5.28 2.34
N LEU A 27 -16.98 4.17 2.81
CA LEU A 27 -17.20 3.93 4.24
C LEU A 27 -15.89 3.83 5.02
N ARG A 28 -14.86 3.21 4.44
CA ARG A 28 -13.53 3.12 5.07
C ARG A 28 -12.82 4.48 5.16
N HIS A 29 -13.07 5.40 4.24
CA HIS A 29 -12.38 6.69 4.18
C HIS A 29 -13.19 7.86 4.75
N ASN A 30 -14.49 7.67 5.01
CA ASN A 30 -15.43 8.60 5.64
C ASN A 30 -15.23 10.09 5.24
N PRO A 31 -15.22 10.44 3.94
CA PRO A 31 -15.03 11.82 3.53
C PRO A 31 -16.31 12.63 3.77
N SER A 32 -16.22 13.70 4.55
CA SER A 32 -17.36 14.59 4.84
C SER A 32 -17.72 15.53 3.67
N ASP A 33 -16.82 15.72 2.68
CA ASP A 33 -17.01 16.62 1.54
C ASP A 33 -16.05 16.25 0.37
N SER A 34 -16.48 16.47 -0.88
CA SER A 34 -15.69 16.45 -2.12
C SER A 34 -14.40 17.29 -2.02
N HIS A 35 -14.44 18.41 -1.31
CA HIS A 35 -13.29 19.29 -1.08
C HIS A 35 -12.28 18.70 -0.08
N HIS A 36 -12.77 17.90 0.88
CA HIS A 36 -11.98 17.15 1.86
C HIS A 36 -11.37 15.88 1.23
N MET A 37 -12.05 15.27 0.26
CA MET A 37 -11.54 14.13 -0.50
C MET A 37 -10.30 14.52 -1.33
N ARG A 38 -10.29 15.75 -1.90
CA ARG A 38 -9.13 16.28 -2.64
C ARG A 38 -7.93 16.58 -1.74
N SER A 39 -8.15 17.05 -0.50
CA SER A 39 -7.07 17.27 0.48
C SER A 39 -6.50 15.96 1.01
N LEU A 40 -7.34 14.93 1.23
CA LEU A 40 -6.90 13.59 1.59
C LEU A 40 -6.09 12.91 0.48
N MET A 41 -6.49 13.08 -0.78
CA MET A 41 -5.74 12.57 -1.94
C MET A 41 -4.36 13.24 -2.06
N THR A 42 -4.32 14.56 -1.89
CA THR A 42 -3.08 15.34 -1.94
C THR A 42 -2.16 14.93 -0.79
N ASN A 43 -2.70 14.75 0.43
CA ASN A 43 -1.91 14.33 1.59
C ASN A 43 -1.41 12.89 1.46
N ALA A 44 -2.24 11.95 1.01
CA ALA A 44 -1.84 10.56 0.77
C ALA A 44 -0.78 10.45 -0.34
N GLY A 45 -0.93 11.22 -1.42
CA GLY A 45 0.07 11.30 -2.49
C GLY A 45 1.38 11.94 -2.04
N LEU A 46 1.32 13.00 -1.21
CA LEU A 46 2.49 13.65 -0.63
C LEU A 46 3.23 12.71 0.32
N LEU A 47 2.52 12.00 1.20
CA LEU A 47 3.09 11.01 2.11
C LEU A 47 3.78 9.88 1.33
N SER A 48 3.15 9.38 0.27
CA SER A 48 3.74 8.36 -0.61
C SER A 48 5.06 8.82 -1.22
N GLY A 49 5.07 10.04 -1.79
CA GLY A 49 6.29 10.63 -2.34
C GLY A 49 7.37 10.86 -1.28
N ALA A 50 6.99 11.30 -0.08
CA ALA A 50 7.90 11.50 1.04
C ALA A 50 8.54 10.19 1.50
N TYR A 51 7.77 9.12 1.67
CA TYR A 51 8.29 7.80 2.03
C TYR A 51 9.18 7.21 0.93
N ALA A 52 8.82 7.39 -0.35
CA ALA A 52 9.64 6.95 -1.48
C ALA A 52 11.00 7.68 -1.52
N MET A 53 10.99 9.00 -1.31
CA MET A 53 12.22 9.79 -1.21
C MET A 53 13.04 9.40 0.02
N ALA A 54 12.41 9.18 1.17
CA ALA A 54 13.08 8.71 2.38
C ALA A 54 13.74 7.34 2.15
N ALA A 55 13.05 6.40 1.49
CA ALA A 55 13.62 5.09 1.14
C ALA A 55 14.84 5.23 0.23
N GLY A 56 14.76 6.08 -0.80
CA GLY A 56 15.88 6.35 -1.70
C GLY A 56 17.09 6.98 -0.99
N LEU A 57 16.85 7.95 -0.09
CA LEU A 57 17.90 8.58 0.71
C LEU A 57 18.55 7.62 1.70
N VAL A 58 17.74 6.80 2.39
CA VAL A 58 18.26 5.76 3.30
C VAL A 58 19.10 4.78 2.52
N TRP A 59 18.62 4.27 1.39
CA TRP A 59 19.37 3.34 0.54
C TRP A 59 20.70 3.97 0.08
N TRP A 60 20.64 5.21 -0.40
CA TRP A 60 21.82 5.94 -0.85
C TRP A 60 22.87 6.09 0.25
N ILE A 61 22.46 6.53 1.44
CA ILE A 61 23.37 6.79 2.56
C ILE A 61 23.93 5.48 3.12
N THR A 62 23.07 4.47 3.29
CA THR A 62 23.41 3.26 4.05
C THR A 62 24.06 2.15 3.23
N VAL A 63 23.82 2.14 1.92
CA VAL A 63 24.35 1.12 1.00
C VAL A 63 25.31 1.77 0.01
N ALA A 64 24.84 2.70 -0.82
CA ALA A 64 25.65 3.23 -1.93
C ALA A 64 26.89 4.02 -1.47
N LYS A 65 26.76 4.84 -0.42
CA LYS A 65 27.87 5.62 0.17
C LYS A 65 28.41 5.01 1.47
N GLY A 66 27.54 4.37 2.25
CA GLY A 66 27.85 3.88 3.59
C GLY A 66 28.35 2.44 3.63
N GLY A 67 28.11 1.63 2.59
CA GLY A 67 28.38 0.19 2.62
C GLY A 67 29.82 -0.17 3.03
N SER A 68 30.81 0.56 2.51
CA SER A 68 32.22 0.32 2.84
C SER A 68 32.62 0.68 4.28
N GLN A 69 31.86 1.57 4.95
CA GLN A 69 32.09 1.94 6.35
C GLN A 69 31.27 1.08 7.32
N LEU A 70 30.26 0.38 6.80
CA LEU A 70 29.31 -0.43 7.54
C LEU A 70 29.56 -1.94 7.38
N GLY A 71 30.72 -2.31 6.84
CA GLY A 71 31.19 -3.70 6.74
C GLY A 71 30.52 -4.52 5.65
N ASP A 72 29.99 -3.92 4.57
CA ASP A 72 29.34 -4.68 3.50
C ASP A 72 30.27 -5.71 2.84
N SER A 73 31.60 -5.48 2.85
CA SER A 73 32.61 -6.42 2.35
C SER A 73 32.80 -7.66 3.22
N ASP A 74 32.36 -7.59 4.49
CA ASP A 74 32.51 -8.65 5.47
C ASP A 74 31.22 -9.48 5.59
N ILE A 75 30.17 -9.11 4.84
CA ILE A 75 28.92 -9.86 4.73
C ILE A 75 29.10 -10.92 3.63
N PRO A 76 29.05 -12.22 3.96
CA PRO A 76 29.07 -13.26 2.94
C PRO A 76 27.83 -13.17 2.05
N ASP A 77 27.95 -13.70 0.83
CA ASP A 77 26.81 -13.80 -0.07
C ASP A 77 25.61 -14.44 0.64
N SER A 78 24.42 -13.91 0.35
CA SER A 78 23.14 -14.50 0.77
C SER A 78 23.12 -15.99 0.44
N LEU A 79 22.34 -16.78 1.18
CA LEU A 79 22.11 -18.21 0.90
C LEU A 79 21.50 -18.42 -0.50
N LEU A 80 20.94 -17.37 -1.10
CA LEU A 80 20.46 -17.34 -2.48
C LEU A 80 21.51 -16.90 -3.50
N GLY A 81 22.76 -16.70 -3.09
CA GLY A 81 23.89 -16.28 -3.92
C GLY A 81 23.86 -14.79 -4.32
N LEU A 82 23.18 -13.95 -3.54
CA LEU A 82 23.07 -12.51 -3.79
C LEU A 82 24.04 -11.74 -2.89
N ASP A 83 24.81 -10.84 -3.51
CA ASP A 83 25.57 -9.82 -2.78
C ASP A 83 24.62 -8.85 -2.05
N PHE A 84 25.05 -8.31 -0.92
CA PHE A 84 24.26 -7.41 -0.08
C PHE A 84 23.79 -6.16 -0.84
N SER A 85 24.64 -5.61 -1.72
CA SER A 85 24.27 -4.48 -2.58
C SER A 85 23.06 -4.84 -3.47
N THR A 86 23.07 -6.04 -4.05
CA THR A 86 21.98 -6.53 -4.88
C THR A 86 20.72 -6.78 -4.05
N ALA A 87 20.86 -7.44 -2.89
CA ALA A 87 19.75 -7.70 -1.98
C ALA A 87 19.05 -6.40 -1.54
N SER A 88 19.81 -5.32 -1.31
CA SER A 88 19.27 -4.02 -0.89
C SER A 88 18.36 -3.34 -1.93
N ILE A 89 18.52 -3.67 -3.21
CA ILE A 89 17.68 -3.17 -4.31
C ILE A 89 16.51 -4.14 -4.55
N VAL A 90 16.78 -5.44 -4.49
CA VAL A 90 15.78 -6.49 -4.72
C VAL A 90 14.69 -6.46 -3.66
N VAL A 91 15.04 -6.26 -2.38
CA VAL A 91 14.07 -6.23 -1.27
C VAL A 91 12.98 -5.17 -1.47
N PRO A 92 13.28 -3.88 -1.71
CA PRO A 92 12.28 -2.86 -2.04
C PRO A 92 11.40 -3.23 -3.25
N ILE A 93 11.99 -3.78 -4.31
CA ILE A 93 11.24 -4.20 -5.51
C ILE A 93 10.23 -5.29 -5.16
N LEU A 94 10.66 -6.30 -4.39
CA LEU A 94 9.80 -7.38 -3.93
C LEU A 94 8.69 -6.88 -2.99
N VAL A 95 8.98 -5.91 -2.11
CA VAL A 95 7.97 -5.27 -1.25
C VAL A 95 6.91 -4.57 -2.08
N LEU A 96 7.33 -3.81 -3.09
CA LEU A 96 6.42 -3.12 -4.00
C LEU A 96 5.51 -4.12 -4.71
N LEU A 97 6.11 -5.19 -5.26
CA LEU A 97 5.38 -6.20 -6.00
C LEU A 97 4.42 -6.99 -5.11
N SER A 98 4.88 -7.43 -3.94
CA SER A 98 4.06 -8.13 -2.94
C SER A 98 2.86 -7.28 -2.51
N THR A 99 3.09 -6.03 -2.16
CA THR A 99 2.06 -5.11 -1.67
C THR A 99 1.07 -4.78 -2.78
N ALA A 100 1.53 -4.50 -4.00
CA ALA A 100 0.67 -4.24 -5.14
C ALA A 100 -0.22 -5.46 -5.44
N VAL A 101 0.37 -6.66 -5.56
CA VAL A 101 -0.40 -7.89 -5.85
C VAL A 101 -1.37 -8.21 -4.73
N PHE A 102 -0.98 -8.02 -3.47
CA PHE A 102 -1.86 -8.24 -2.32
C PHE A 102 -3.08 -7.31 -2.37
N VAL A 103 -2.85 -6.01 -2.57
CA VAL A 103 -3.93 -5.02 -2.60
C VAL A 103 -4.84 -5.24 -3.81
N PHE A 104 -4.30 -5.40 -5.02
CA PHE A 104 -5.13 -5.68 -6.21
C PHE A 104 -5.82 -7.05 -6.16
N GLY A 105 -5.15 -8.05 -5.59
CA GLY A 105 -5.69 -9.39 -5.42
C GLY A 105 -6.86 -9.43 -4.44
N SER A 106 -6.82 -8.58 -3.41
CA SER A 106 -7.91 -8.45 -2.43
C SER A 106 -9.19 -7.90 -3.07
N TYR A 107 -9.09 -6.96 -4.01
CA TYR A 107 -10.26 -6.39 -4.70
C TYR A 107 -10.92 -7.36 -5.68
N ARG A 108 -10.14 -8.23 -6.32
CA ARG A 108 -10.68 -9.20 -7.30
C ARG A 108 -11.16 -10.51 -6.68
N GLY A 109 -10.98 -10.70 -5.37
CA GLY A 109 -11.34 -11.94 -4.68
C GLY A 109 -10.60 -13.19 -5.20
N THR A 110 -9.50 -13.01 -5.95
CA THR A 110 -8.75 -14.12 -6.55
C THR A 110 -7.77 -14.72 -5.54
N PRO A 111 -7.96 -15.98 -5.10
CA PRO A 111 -7.11 -16.59 -4.07
C PRO A 111 -5.64 -16.72 -4.52
N GLY A 112 -5.39 -16.91 -5.82
CA GLY A 112 -4.02 -17.01 -6.36
C GLY A 112 -3.19 -15.74 -6.17
N ALA A 113 -3.80 -14.56 -6.30
CA ALA A 113 -3.09 -13.29 -6.09
C ALA A 113 -2.72 -13.09 -4.61
N LEU A 114 -3.60 -13.48 -3.68
CA LEU A 114 -3.31 -13.42 -2.24
C LEU A 114 -2.17 -14.37 -1.86
N LEU A 115 -2.16 -15.59 -2.40
CA LEU A 115 -1.08 -16.56 -2.18
C LEU A 115 0.25 -16.06 -2.74
N PHE A 116 0.25 -15.50 -3.95
CA PHE A 116 1.46 -14.97 -4.56
C PHE A 116 1.99 -13.73 -3.84
N GLY A 117 1.10 -12.79 -3.50
CA GLY A 117 1.45 -11.60 -2.71
C GLY A 117 2.01 -11.97 -1.35
N GLY A 118 1.34 -12.89 -0.63
CA GLY A 118 1.78 -13.40 0.66
C GLY A 118 3.07 -14.20 0.60
N GLY A 119 3.24 -15.06 -0.42
CA GLY A 119 4.48 -15.80 -0.65
C GLY A 119 5.66 -14.87 -0.93
N THR A 120 5.43 -13.81 -1.72
CA THR A 120 6.43 -12.76 -1.95
C THR A 120 6.73 -11.98 -0.66
N ALA A 121 5.74 -11.72 0.19
CA ALA A 121 5.95 -11.07 1.49
C ALA A 121 6.82 -11.94 2.42
N LEU A 122 6.61 -13.26 2.41
CA LEU A 122 7.45 -14.19 3.16
C LEU A 122 8.89 -14.19 2.64
N LEU A 123 9.10 -14.12 1.32
CA LEU A 123 10.43 -14.01 0.73
C LEU A 123 11.13 -12.71 1.16
N VAL A 124 10.42 -11.59 1.19
CA VAL A 124 10.93 -10.32 1.72
C VAL A 124 11.34 -10.45 3.18
N ALA A 125 10.48 -11.05 4.01
CA ALA A 125 10.76 -11.25 5.43
C ALA A 125 12.00 -12.14 5.63
N TYR A 126 12.13 -13.20 4.83
CA TYR A 126 13.30 -14.07 4.81
C TYR A 126 14.58 -13.30 4.47
N LEU A 127 14.60 -12.56 3.37
CA LEU A 127 15.76 -11.76 2.97
C LEU A 127 16.12 -10.67 4.00
N THR A 128 15.12 -10.14 4.70
CA THR A 128 15.34 -9.12 5.74
C THR A 128 16.02 -9.73 6.96
N ILE A 129 15.59 -10.92 7.41
CA ILE A 129 16.13 -11.58 8.61
C ILE A 129 17.40 -12.40 8.33
N GLU A 130 17.70 -12.67 7.07
CA GLU A 130 18.82 -13.51 6.64
C GLU A 130 20.18 -13.10 7.25
N PRO A 131 20.59 -11.82 7.32
CA PRO A 131 21.88 -11.47 7.92
C PRO A 131 21.96 -11.86 9.40
N MET A 132 20.84 -11.81 10.14
CA MET A 132 20.78 -12.36 11.50
C MET A 132 20.87 -13.89 11.53
N GLY A 133 20.29 -14.58 10.53
CA GLY A 133 20.42 -16.03 10.38
C GLY A 133 21.88 -16.44 10.13
N LEU A 134 22.57 -15.70 9.27
CA LEU A 134 24.00 -15.90 8.96
C LEU A 134 24.91 -15.70 10.18
N LEU A 135 24.56 -14.77 11.08
CA LEU A 135 25.21 -14.62 12.38
C LEU A 135 25.06 -15.87 13.25
N VAL A 136 23.85 -16.43 13.35
CA VAL A 136 23.58 -17.64 14.16
C VAL A 136 24.34 -18.86 13.63
N VAL A 137 24.51 -18.95 12.31
CA VAL A 137 25.27 -20.02 11.64
C VAL A 137 26.79 -19.84 11.79
N GLY A 138 27.25 -18.68 12.25
CA GLY A 138 28.67 -18.38 12.44
C GLY A 138 29.39 -17.98 11.15
N SER A 139 28.65 -17.49 10.15
CA SER A 139 29.23 -16.98 8.88
C SER A 139 29.55 -15.49 8.91
N ILE A 140 29.03 -14.77 9.91
CA ILE A 140 29.39 -13.38 10.22
C ILE A 140 29.99 -13.38 11.63
N ASP A 141 31.21 -12.88 11.76
CA ASP A 141 31.92 -12.84 13.04
C ASP A 141 31.43 -11.70 13.95
N GLU A 142 30.89 -10.62 13.37
CA GLU A 142 30.50 -9.42 14.10
C GLU A 142 28.97 -9.23 14.18
N VAL A 143 28.44 -9.24 15.41
CA VAL A 143 27.01 -9.02 15.70
C VAL A 143 26.53 -7.66 15.20
N THR A 144 27.38 -6.64 15.32
CA THR A 144 27.12 -5.25 14.90
C THR A 144 26.85 -5.17 13.39
N THR A 145 27.64 -5.88 12.58
CA THR A 145 27.52 -5.92 11.12
C THR A 145 26.22 -6.61 10.70
N ALA A 146 25.92 -7.78 11.25
CA ALA A 146 24.68 -8.51 10.98
C ALA A 146 23.41 -7.73 11.39
N LEU A 147 23.45 -7.09 12.57
CA LEU A 147 22.35 -6.28 13.07
C LEU A 147 22.16 -5.02 12.20
N ALA A 148 23.25 -4.35 11.83
CA ALA A 148 23.20 -3.17 10.97
C ALA A 148 22.67 -3.51 9.58
N ALA A 149 23.07 -4.64 9.00
CA ALA A 149 22.57 -5.12 7.70
C ALA A 149 21.06 -5.39 7.75
N THR A 150 20.62 -6.13 8.77
CA THR A 150 19.19 -6.45 9.00
C THR A 150 18.36 -5.19 9.22
N ALA A 151 18.85 -4.26 10.05
CA ALA A 151 18.16 -3.01 10.32
C ALA A 151 17.99 -2.16 9.05
N ARG A 152 19.01 -2.09 8.20
CA ARG A 152 18.96 -1.37 6.91
C ARG A 152 17.89 -1.98 5.99
N LEU A 153 17.89 -3.30 5.80
CA LEU A 153 16.88 -3.99 4.99
C LEU A 153 15.47 -3.82 5.58
N ALA A 154 15.32 -3.89 6.90
CA ALA A 154 14.04 -3.71 7.57
C ALA A 154 13.47 -2.30 7.38
N VAL A 155 14.31 -1.26 7.53
CA VAL A 155 13.90 0.13 7.31
C VAL A 155 13.52 0.37 5.85
N LEU A 156 14.31 -0.13 4.89
CA LEU A 156 13.99 -0.01 3.47
C LEU A 156 12.68 -0.72 3.12
N SER A 157 12.47 -1.92 3.65
CA SER A 157 11.23 -2.67 3.47
C SER A 157 10.03 -1.91 4.02
N LEU A 158 10.13 -1.41 5.25
CA LEU A 158 9.05 -0.65 5.90
C LEU A 158 8.72 0.65 5.15
N LEU A 159 9.73 1.44 4.78
CA LEU A 159 9.52 2.70 4.05
C LEU A 159 8.89 2.45 2.68
N THR A 160 9.33 1.39 1.98
CA THR A 160 8.75 1.02 0.69
C THR A 160 7.31 0.55 0.82
N TYR A 161 7.01 -0.26 1.84
CA TYR A 161 5.64 -0.69 2.14
C TYR A 161 4.73 0.52 2.41
N LEU A 162 5.16 1.45 3.26
CA LEU A 162 4.40 2.67 3.57
C LEU A 162 4.21 3.55 2.33
N ALA A 163 5.24 3.70 1.50
CA ALA A 163 5.15 4.46 0.25
C ALA A 163 4.10 3.87 -0.70
N VAL A 164 4.10 2.55 -0.88
CA VAL A 164 3.18 1.85 -1.78
C VAL A 164 1.75 1.88 -1.24
N MET A 165 1.56 1.61 0.06
CA MET A 165 0.24 1.61 0.68
C MET A 165 -0.45 2.98 0.62
N SER A 166 0.31 4.05 0.91
CA SER A 166 -0.19 5.43 0.79
C SER A 166 -0.42 5.83 -0.67
N GLY A 167 0.44 5.40 -1.59
CA GLY A 167 0.31 5.65 -3.02
C GLY A 167 -0.94 5.01 -3.62
N ILE A 168 -1.19 3.73 -3.31
CA ILE A 168 -2.40 3.02 -3.76
C ILE A 168 -3.65 3.71 -3.22
N SER A 169 -3.63 4.16 -1.95
CA SER A 169 -4.75 4.89 -1.36
C SER A 169 -5.06 6.19 -2.13
N ALA A 170 -4.02 6.94 -2.53
CA ALA A 170 -4.18 8.14 -3.34
C ALA A 170 -4.74 7.84 -4.74
N ILE A 171 -4.25 6.78 -5.40
CA ILE A 171 -4.73 6.34 -6.71
C ILE A 171 -6.21 5.93 -6.64
N LEU A 172 -6.60 5.15 -5.62
CA LEU A 172 -7.99 4.72 -5.41
C LEU A 172 -8.91 5.92 -5.20
N LEU A 173 -8.49 6.89 -4.38
CA LEU A 173 -9.29 8.09 -4.12
C LEU A 173 -9.45 8.96 -5.38
N SER A 174 -8.38 9.06 -6.19
CA SER A 174 -8.43 9.74 -7.49
C SER A 174 -9.39 9.05 -8.46
N TRP A 175 -9.40 7.71 -8.47
CA TRP A 175 -10.30 6.94 -9.32
C TRP A 175 -11.75 7.11 -8.87
N VAL A 176 -12.05 7.00 -7.58
CA VAL A 176 -13.39 7.22 -7.01
C VAL A 176 -13.91 8.62 -7.36
N LEU A 177 -13.08 9.65 -7.20
CA LEU A 177 -13.46 11.03 -7.53
C LEU A 177 -13.74 11.19 -9.04
N GLY A 178 -12.99 10.50 -9.90
CA GLY A 178 -13.22 10.49 -11.35
C GLY A 178 -14.52 9.79 -11.78
N GLN A 179 -15.01 8.83 -11.00
CA GLN A 179 -16.25 8.10 -11.27
C GLN A 179 -17.51 8.82 -10.76
N HIS A 180 -17.38 9.90 -9.97
CA HIS A 180 -18.50 10.67 -9.40
C HIS A 180 -19.58 11.06 -10.43
N HIS A 181 -19.19 11.29 -11.70
CA HIS A 181 -20.11 11.71 -12.75
C HIS A 181 -21.01 10.60 -13.31
N TYR A 182 -20.68 9.32 -13.04
CA TYR A 182 -21.39 8.15 -13.57
C TYR A 182 -22.26 7.45 -12.52
N LEU A 183 -22.43 8.04 -11.34
CA LEU A 183 -23.15 7.43 -10.24
C LEU A 183 -24.60 7.92 -10.17
N PRO A 184 -25.58 7.00 -10.05
CA PRO A 184 -27.00 7.34 -9.95
C PRO A 184 -27.41 7.89 -8.57
N PHE A 185 -26.49 7.98 -7.61
CA PHE A 185 -26.70 8.53 -6.27
C PHE A 185 -25.48 9.34 -5.81
N ASP A 186 -25.72 10.37 -4.99
CA ASP A 186 -24.64 11.14 -4.38
C ASP A 186 -23.97 10.30 -3.29
N VAL A 187 -22.72 9.89 -3.54
CA VAL A 187 -21.91 9.06 -2.65
C VAL A 187 -21.74 9.71 -1.27
N PHE A 188 -21.83 11.05 -1.20
CA PHE A 188 -21.72 11.80 0.04
C PHE A 188 -23.01 11.77 0.88
N GLU A 189 -24.20 11.59 0.28
CA GLU A 189 -25.46 11.39 1.00
C GLU A 189 -25.49 10.05 1.74
N VAL A 190 -24.92 8.98 1.17
CA VAL A 190 -24.85 7.65 1.80
C VAL A 190 -23.98 7.67 3.06
N VAL A 191 -22.86 8.40 3.03
CA VAL A 191 -21.99 8.60 4.21
C VAL A 191 -22.70 9.42 5.29
N LYS A 192 -23.47 10.43 4.88
CA LYS A 192 -24.24 11.27 5.79
C LYS A 192 -25.37 10.49 6.48
N GLY A 193 -26.10 9.66 5.73
CA GLY A 193 -27.15 8.80 6.27
C GLY A 193 -26.65 7.73 7.25
N TYR A 194 -25.42 7.24 7.07
CA TYR A 194 -24.78 6.33 8.05
C TYR A 194 -24.44 7.04 9.37
N LYS A 195 -23.94 8.28 9.32
CA LYS A 195 -23.68 9.08 10.52
C LYS A 195 -24.97 9.42 11.27
N GLU A 196 -26.01 9.83 10.54
CA GLU A 196 -27.29 10.25 11.12
C GLU A 196 -28.06 9.09 11.78
N GLY A 197 -27.90 7.86 11.28
CA GLY A 197 -28.45 6.64 11.92
C GLY A 197 -27.71 6.19 13.19
N GLU A 198 -26.47 6.64 13.41
CA GLU A 198 -25.69 6.37 14.63
C GLU A 198 -25.99 7.40 15.73
N ASP A 199 -26.37 8.61 15.32
CA ASP A 199 -26.80 9.71 16.20
C ASP A 199 -28.19 9.47 16.83
N ASP A 200 -29.04 8.67 16.16
CA ASP A 200 -30.39 8.29 16.63
C ASP A 200 -30.39 7.15 17.66
N VAL A 201 -29.24 6.49 17.92
CA VAL A 201 -29.10 5.54 19.02
C VAL A 201 -28.73 6.29 20.30
N SER A 202 -29.67 7.12 20.77
CA SER A 202 -29.61 7.75 22.09
C SER A 202 -29.39 6.66 23.15
N SER A 203 -28.25 6.73 23.82
CA SER A 203 -27.93 5.89 24.98
C SER A 203 -29.02 6.05 26.05
N PRO A 204 -29.70 4.98 26.50
CA PRO A 204 -30.45 5.05 27.73
C PRO A 204 -29.44 5.03 28.89
N ILE A 205 -29.06 6.23 29.34
CA ILE A 205 -28.43 6.50 30.65
C ILE A 205 -29.47 6.12 31.74
N PRO A 206 -29.07 5.56 32.90
CA PRO A 206 -27.82 5.84 33.63
C PRO A 206 -26.88 4.69 33.93
#